data_AF-A0A6P1TRJ9-F1
#
_entry.id   AF-A0A6P1TRJ9-F1
#
_cell.length_a   1.000
_cell.length_b   1.000
_cell.length_c   1.000
_cell.angle_alpha   90.00
_cell.angle_beta   90.00
_cell.angle_gamma   90.00
#
_symmetry.space_group_name_H-M   'P 1'
#
loop_
_entity.id
_entity.type
_entity.pdbx_description
1 polymer ?
#
loop_
_entity_poly.entity_id
_entity_poly.type
_entity_poly.pdbx_seq_one_letter_code
_entity_poly.pdbx_strand_id
1 'polypeptide(L)'
;MSVYAHRSIQQYDLSLKEICHSGTLWYQGESNTDYTKDYRGLFEAVIKDWRSTWNLGEFPFLYVQLANYCPWRMEPAVSKWAEIREAQRKALEIPGTGMAVTYDAGEYNDIHPRDKRTVGNRLALLALKLVYKENVVYSGPLYHHKETDNDKIKLYFTHGESGLKAKGSSLRAFTICGEDGKYTEAEATIEGNTVIVSGKGITKPVNVRYAWSDNPEEANLYNLDGLPAAPFSTET
;
A
#
# COMPACT_ATOMS: atom_id res chain seq x y z
N MET A 1 5.40 6.85 -20.89
CA MET A 1 5.01 7.51 -22.16
C MET A 1 4.43 8.85 -21.77
N SER A 2 5.23 9.92 -21.81
CA SER A 2 4.75 11.29 -21.60
C SER A 2 4.37 11.86 -22.96
N VAL A 3 3.15 12.34 -23.12
CA VAL A 3 2.75 13.03 -24.34
C VAL A 3 3.24 14.47 -24.22
N TYR A 4 4.41 14.75 -24.78
CA TYR A 4 4.83 16.11 -25.10
C TYR A 4 4.65 16.32 -26.62
N ALA A 5 3.75 17.23 -26.98
CA ALA A 5 3.75 17.82 -28.31
C ALA A 5 4.98 18.72 -28.43
N HIS A 6 5.81 18.43 -29.42
CA HIS A 6 7.10 19.07 -29.68
C HIS A 6 6.90 20.59 -29.92
N ARG A 7 7.29 21.41 -28.95
CA ARG A 7 7.75 22.78 -29.21
C ARG A 7 9.17 22.88 -28.68
N SER A 8 10.06 23.42 -29.51
CA SER A 8 11.47 23.64 -29.21
C SER A 8 11.61 24.37 -27.87
N ILE A 9 12.35 23.77 -26.93
CA ILE A 9 12.76 24.42 -25.69
C ILE A 9 13.75 25.53 -26.06
N GLN A 10 13.25 26.75 -26.24
CA GLN A 10 14.06 27.93 -25.98
C GLN A 10 14.23 28.05 -24.46
N GLN A 11 15.43 28.44 -24.05
CA GLN A 11 15.84 28.63 -22.67
C GLN A 11 14.96 29.72 -22.04
N TYR A 12 13.88 29.32 -21.37
CA TYR A 12 13.13 30.19 -20.49
C TYR A 12 13.50 29.83 -19.04
N ASP A 13 13.95 30.82 -18.27
CA ASP A 13 14.03 30.77 -16.81
C ASP A 13 12.60 30.73 -16.24
N LEU A 14 11.88 29.63 -16.49
CA LEU A 14 10.61 29.36 -15.83
C LEU A 14 10.93 28.71 -14.49
N SER A 15 10.50 29.35 -13.42
CA SER A 15 10.42 28.71 -12.12
C SER A 15 9.52 27.48 -12.23
N LEU A 16 9.77 26.45 -11.41
CA LEU A 16 8.90 25.26 -11.35
C LEU A 16 7.43 25.59 -11.03
N LYS A 17 7.13 26.81 -10.58
CA LYS A 17 5.76 27.31 -10.34
C LYS A 17 5.03 27.71 -11.63
N GLU A 18 5.76 27.95 -12.71
CA GLU A 18 5.20 28.41 -14.00
C GLU A 18 4.92 27.26 -14.98
N ILE A 19 5.23 26.01 -14.59
CA ILE A 19 4.89 24.80 -15.33
C ILE A 19 3.54 24.27 -14.83
N CYS A 20 2.61 23.94 -15.74
CA CYS A 20 1.34 23.32 -15.39
C CYS A 20 1.58 21.96 -14.70
N HIS A 21 1.31 21.90 -13.40
CA HIS A 21 1.55 20.73 -12.56
C HIS A 21 0.24 19.96 -12.33
N SER A 22 0.10 18.78 -12.95
CA SER A 22 -1.11 17.95 -12.82
C SER A 22 -1.08 16.99 -11.62
N GLY A 23 0.05 16.87 -10.93
CA GLY A 23 0.22 16.00 -9.78
C GLY A 23 1.68 15.61 -9.55
N THR A 24 1.94 14.99 -8.40
CA THR A 24 3.28 14.55 -7.99
C THR A 24 3.37 13.03 -8.04
N LEU A 25 4.55 12.51 -8.44
CA LEU A 25 4.95 11.13 -8.22
C LEU A 25 6.07 11.10 -7.17
N TRP A 26 5.89 10.32 -6.11
CA TRP A 26 6.84 10.21 -5.00
C TRP A 26 7.18 8.74 -4.71
N TYR A 27 8.46 8.40 -4.68
CA TYR A 27 8.90 7.06 -4.27
C TYR A 27 10.11 7.22 -3.34
N GLN A 28 9.83 7.12 -2.04
CA GLN A 28 10.83 7.19 -0.98
C GLN A 28 10.28 6.52 0.29
N GLY A 29 11.16 5.96 1.11
CA GLY A 29 10.89 5.56 2.50
C GLY A 29 11.96 4.63 3.06
N GLU A 30 12.79 4.07 2.19
CA GLU A 30 13.85 3.10 2.48
C GLU A 30 14.81 3.61 3.57
N SER A 31 15.25 4.87 3.47
CA SER A 31 16.17 5.47 4.44
C SER A 31 15.51 5.87 5.77
N ASN A 32 14.19 5.71 5.91
CA ASN A 32 13.45 6.06 7.13
C ASN A 32 13.12 4.85 8.01
N THR A 33 13.59 3.65 7.66
CA THR A 33 13.28 2.43 8.42
C THR A 33 13.82 2.44 9.84
N ASP A 34 14.79 3.30 10.16
CA ASP A 34 15.26 3.51 11.54
C ASP A 34 14.44 4.54 12.34
N TYR A 35 13.51 5.24 11.69
CA TYR A 35 12.70 6.32 12.24
C TYR A 35 11.20 6.16 11.90
N THR A 36 10.69 4.92 11.99
CA THR A 36 9.33 4.55 11.57
C THR A 36 8.22 5.35 12.27
N LYS A 37 8.42 5.70 13.54
CA LYS A 37 7.45 6.44 14.36
C LYS A 37 7.16 7.85 13.82
N ASP A 38 8.17 8.48 13.23
CA ASP A 38 8.06 9.87 12.75
C ASP A 38 7.63 9.94 11.28
N TYR A 39 7.82 8.85 10.51
CA TYR A 39 7.64 8.84 9.07
C TYR A 39 6.24 9.29 8.63
N ARG A 40 5.18 8.87 9.34
CA ARG A 40 3.81 9.28 9.00
C ARG A 40 3.65 10.80 9.05
N GLY A 41 4.10 11.43 10.15
CA GLY A 41 4.01 12.87 10.33
C GLY A 41 4.87 13.63 9.34
N LEU A 42 6.09 13.14 9.07
CA LEU A 42 6.99 13.71 8.07
C LEU A 42 6.39 13.63 6.66
N PHE A 43 5.80 12.49 6.30
CA PHE A 43 5.23 12.31 4.97
C PHE A 43 3.99 13.19 4.76
N GLU A 44 3.13 13.29 5.76
CA GLU A 44 2.02 14.25 5.76
C GLU A 44 2.51 15.70 5.65
N ALA A 45 3.59 16.05 6.36
CA ALA A 45 4.20 17.38 6.27
C ALA A 45 4.72 17.68 4.86
N VAL A 46 5.39 16.73 4.19
CA VAL A 46 5.85 16.88 2.80
C VAL A 46 4.68 17.16 1.85
N ILE A 47 3.59 16.38 1.96
CA ILE A 47 2.41 16.55 1.10
C ILE A 47 1.80 17.94 1.30
N LYS A 48 1.64 18.38 2.56
CA LYS A 48 1.09 19.70 2.90
C LYS A 48 1.99 20.84 2.45
N ASP A 49 3.29 20.73 2.69
CA ASP A 49 4.29 21.74 2.33
C ASP A 49 4.33 21.95 0.81
N TRP A 50 4.28 20.87 0.04
CA TRP A 50 4.25 20.97 -1.42
C TRP A 50 2.93 21.59 -1.90
N ARG A 51 1.79 21.15 -1.38
CA ARG A 51 0.50 21.79 -1.74
C ARG A 51 0.48 23.28 -1.43
N SER A 52 1.04 23.69 -0.29
CA SER A 52 1.18 25.10 0.11
C SER A 52 2.14 25.87 -0.80
N THR A 53 3.33 25.32 -1.07
CA THR A 53 4.39 25.99 -1.83
C THR A 53 3.99 26.32 -3.27
N TRP A 54 3.30 25.38 -3.92
CA TRP A 54 2.81 25.58 -5.28
C TRP A 54 1.48 26.34 -5.32
N ASN A 55 0.69 26.33 -4.24
CA ASN A 55 -0.60 27.02 -4.15
C ASN A 55 -1.56 26.68 -5.31
N LEU A 56 -1.59 25.41 -5.71
CA LEU A 56 -2.45 24.86 -6.77
C LEU A 56 -3.58 24.00 -6.21
N GLY A 57 -3.95 24.21 -4.94
CA GLY A 57 -4.95 23.41 -4.23
C GLY A 57 -4.50 21.98 -3.92
N GLU A 58 -5.46 21.07 -3.78
CA GLU A 58 -5.21 19.66 -3.46
C GLU A 58 -4.88 18.84 -4.71
N PHE A 59 -3.80 19.21 -5.41
CA PHE A 59 -3.37 18.43 -6.56
C PHE A 59 -3.08 16.96 -6.17
N PRO A 60 -3.28 16.01 -7.10
CA PRO A 60 -3.02 14.59 -6.84
C PRO A 60 -1.58 14.32 -6.40
N PHE A 61 -1.42 13.64 -5.26
CA PHE A 61 -0.13 13.22 -4.74
C PHE A 61 -0.05 11.69 -4.80
N LEU A 62 0.57 11.17 -5.85
CA LEU A 62 0.67 9.74 -6.09
C LEU A 62 2.02 9.24 -5.62
N TYR A 63 2.05 8.13 -4.92
CA TYR A 63 3.28 7.60 -4.36
C TYR A 63 3.35 6.08 -4.43
N VAL A 64 4.56 5.56 -4.24
CA VAL A 64 4.86 4.14 -4.29
C VAL A 64 5.08 3.63 -2.88
N GLN A 65 4.36 2.59 -2.49
CA GLN A 65 4.63 1.86 -1.24
C GLN A 65 6.01 1.21 -1.35
N LEU A 66 6.71 0.98 -0.23
CA LEU A 66 7.96 0.23 -0.29
C LEU A 66 7.72 -1.19 -0.82
N ALA A 67 8.55 -1.59 -1.78
CA ALA A 67 8.59 -2.96 -2.30
C ALA A 67 9.10 -3.92 -1.22
N ASN A 68 9.12 -5.21 -1.54
CA ASN A 68 9.78 -6.21 -0.70
C ASN A 68 11.29 -6.00 -0.68
N TYR A 69 11.91 -6.23 0.47
CA TYR A 69 13.36 -6.19 0.66
C TYR A 69 13.76 -7.10 1.83
N CYS A 70 15.03 -7.48 1.89
CA CYS A 70 15.60 -8.49 2.79
C CYS A 70 15.11 -9.93 2.52
N PRO A 71 15.93 -10.96 2.85
CA PRO A 71 15.47 -12.34 2.85
C PRO A 71 14.19 -12.47 3.68
N TRP A 72 13.25 -13.28 3.19
CA TRP A 72 12.03 -13.53 3.93
C TRP A 72 12.36 -14.14 5.29
N ARG A 73 11.74 -13.60 6.34
CA ARG A 73 11.79 -14.15 7.68
C ARG A 73 10.35 -14.34 8.15
N MET A 74 9.97 -15.60 8.37
CA MET A 74 8.72 -15.96 9.03
C MET A 74 8.95 -15.98 10.54
N GLU A 75 9.23 -14.81 11.09
CA GLU A 75 9.23 -14.62 12.53
C GLU A 75 8.18 -13.55 12.83
N PRO A 76 7.40 -13.63 13.93
CA PRO A 76 6.50 -12.57 14.37
C PRO A 76 7.30 -11.37 14.91
N ALA A 77 8.28 -10.91 14.14
CA ALA A 77 9.21 -9.87 14.47
C ALA A 77 8.63 -8.49 14.13
N VAL A 78 9.07 -7.51 14.89
CA VAL A 78 8.94 -6.09 14.56
C VAL A 78 9.57 -5.87 13.19
N SER A 79 8.75 -5.65 12.16
CA SER A 79 9.20 -5.30 10.82
C SER A 79 9.09 -3.79 10.64
N LYS A 80 10.23 -3.11 10.79
CA LYS A 80 10.35 -1.67 10.52
C LYS A 80 9.89 -1.33 9.09
N TRP A 81 10.15 -2.24 8.15
CA TRP A 81 9.73 -2.09 6.76
C TRP A 81 8.20 -2.15 6.61
N ALA A 82 7.55 -3.08 7.30
CA ALA A 82 6.08 -3.15 7.35
C ALA A 82 5.48 -1.92 8.05
N GLU A 83 6.13 -1.38 9.09
CA GLU A 83 5.72 -0.13 9.73
C GLU A 83 5.77 1.07 8.76
N ILE A 84 6.81 1.18 7.92
CA ILE A 84 6.83 2.20 6.85
C ILE A 84 5.71 1.97 5.84
N ARG A 85 5.50 0.73 5.37
CA ARG A 85 4.41 0.42 4.44
C ARG A 85 3.03 0.76 5.02
N GLU A 86 2.84 0.55 6.32
CA GLU A 86 1.61 0.92 7.02
C GLU A 86 1.46 2.43 7.13
N ALA A 87 2.54 3.16 7.43
CA ALA A 87 2.50 4.62 7.43
C ALA A 87 2.18 5.18 6.03
N GLN A 88 2.77 4.58 4.98
CA GLN A 88 2.43 4.88 3.58
C GLN A 88 0.97 4.53 3.27
N ARG A 89 0.42 3.42 3.76
CA ARG A 89 -1.00 3.08 3.58
C ARG A 89 -1.90 4.09 4.28
N LYS A 90 -1.60 4.46 5.53
CA LYS A 90 -2.37 5.46 6.31
C LYS A 90 -2.33 6.86 5.70
N ALA A 91 -1.31 7.19 4.89
CA ALA A 91 -1.29 8.45 4.15
C ALA A 91 -2.42 8.57 3.10
N LEU A 92 -3.10 7.48 2.74
CA LEU A 92 -4.32 7.50 1.93
C LEU A 92 -5.50 8.20 2.62
N GLU A 93 -5.44 8.41 3.94
CA GLU A 93 -6.42 9.22 4.68
C GLU A 93 -6.35 10.71 4.29
N ILE A 94 -5.25 11.15 3.68
CA ILE A 94 -5.09 12.53 3.19
C ILE A 94 -5.80 12.64 1.82
N PRO A 95 -6.76 13.56 1.64
CA PRO A 95 -7.49 13.73 0.38
C PRO A 95 -6.57 13.98 -0.82
N GLY A 96 -6.97 13.44 -1.98
CA GLY A 96 -6.23 13.60 -3.24
C GLY A 96 -4.91 12.84 -3.29
N THR A 97 -4.70 11.84 -2.42
CA THR A 97 -3.53 10.97 -2.47
C THR A 97 -3.84 9.63 -3.15
N GLY A 98 -2.81 8.94 -3.63
CA GLY A 98 -2.94 7.62 -4.22
C GLY A 98 -1.67 6.80 -4.07
N MET A 99 -1.80 5.51 -3.74
CA MET A 99 -0.65 4.64 -3.43
C MET A 99 -0.58 3.45 -4.39
N ALA A 100 0.55 3.29 -5.06
CA ALA A 100 0.87 2.06 -5.78
C ALA A 100 1.46 1.04 -4.79
N VAL A 101 0.74 -0.05 -4.55
CA VAL A 101 1.26 -1.23 -3.81
C VAL A 101 2.29 -1.93 -4.68
N THR A 102 3.43 -2.37 -4.13
CA THR A 102 4.58 -2.89 -4.91
C THR A 102 5.41 -3.97 -4.22
N TYR A 103 4.95 -4.54 -3.08
CA TYR A 103 5.69 -5.61 -2.41
C TYR A 103 5.87 -6.87 -3.27
N ASP A 104 5.10 -7.02 -4.35
CA ASP A 104 5.17 -8.11 -5.33
C ASP A 104 5.95 -7.75 -6.60
N ALA A 105 6.53 -6.54 -6.65
CA ALA A 105 7.23 -5.99 -7.82
C ALA A 105 8.72 -5.71 -7.56
N GLY A 106 9.28 -6.21 -6.45
CA GLY A 106 10.71 -6.08 -6.12
C GLY A 106 11.36 -7.42 -5.78
N GLU A 107 12.61 -7.35 -5.33
CA GLU A 107 13.45 -8.50 -5.05
C GLU A 107 13.92 -8.50 -3.59
N TYR A 108 13.95 -9.68 -2.96
CA TYR A 108 14.38 -9.82 -1.56
C TYR A 108 15.84 -9.38 -1.32
N ASN A 109 16.67 -9.39 -2.36
CA ASN A 109 18.11 -9.15 -2.29
C ASN A 109 18.56 -7.82 -2.92
N ASP A 110 17.63 -7.01 -3.42
CA ASP A 110 17.94 -5.72 -4.03
C ASP A 110 16.93 -4.69 -3.56
N ILE A 111 17.42 -3.62 -2.93
CA ILE A 111 16.57 -2.51 -2.47
C ILE A 111 16.02 -1.69 -3.64
N HIS A 112 16.51 -1.91 -4.87
CA HIS A 112 16.07 -1.23 -6.07
C HIS A 112 15.25 -2.18 -6.97
N PRO A 113 13.91 -2.16 -6.90
CA PRO A 113 13.06 -3.05 -7.69
C PRO A 113 13.34 -2.95 -9.19
N ARG A 114 13.60 -4.07 -9.87
CA ARG A 114 13.88 -4.05 -11.32
C ARG A 114 12.62 -3.93 -12.16
N ASP A 115 11.48 -4.42 -11.67
CA ASP A 115 10.19 -4.30 -12.36
C ASP A 115 9.57 -2.90 -12.23
N LYS A 116 10.28 -1.90 -12.78
CA LYS A 116 9.80 -0.52 -12.87
C LYS A 116 8.57 -0.39 -13.76
N ARG A 117 8.31 -1.36 -14.65
CA ARG A 117 7.14 -1.35 -15.53
C ARG A 117 5.87 -1.57 -14.72
N THR A 118 5.84 -2.55 -13.83
CA THR A 118 4.69 -2.79 -12.95
C THR A 118 4.42 -1.59 -12.03
N VAL A 119 5.47 -1.00 -11.44
CA VAL A 119 5.34 0.23 -10.64
C VAL A 119 4.74 1.37 -11.46
N GLY A 120 5.27 1.62 -12.66
CA GLY A 120 4.78 2.66 -13.56
C GLY A 120 3.33 2.45 -14.01
N ASN A 121 2.93 1.21 -14.30
CA ASN A 121 1.56 0.87 -14.69
C ASN A 121 0.56 1.14 -13.54
N ARG A 122 0.93 0.80 -12.29
CA ARG A 122 0.07 1.07 -11.12
C ARG A 122 -0.07 2.56 -10.85
N LEU A 123 1.01 3.33 -10.99
CA LEU A 123 0.96 4.80 -10.95
C LEU A 123 0.10 5.39 -12.08
N ALA A 124 0.14 4.79 -13.27
CA ALA A 124 -0.70 5.23 -14.38
C ALA A 124 -2.19 5.01 -14.11
N LEU A 125 -2.58 3.87 -13.50
CA LEU A 125 -3.97 3.64 -13.09
C LEU A 125 -4.45 4.67 -12.07
N LEU A 126 -3.60 5.01 -11.09
CA LEU A 126 -3.88 6.07 -10.13
C LEU A 126 -4.06 7.43 -10.79
N ALA A 127 -3.21 7.77 -11.77
CA ALA A 127 -3.32 9.01 -12.52
C ALA A 127 -4.62 9.05 -13.36
N LEU A 128 -4.95 7.97 -14.06
CA LEU A 128 -6.20 7.84 -14.82
C LEU A 128 -7.41 8.12 -13.92
N LYS A 129 -7.45 7.54 -12.72
CA LYS A 129 -8.53 7.78 -11.77
C LYS A 129 -8.52 9.20 -11.19
N LEU A 130 -7.40 9.64 -10.62
CA LEU A 130 -7.34 10.81 -9.75
C LEU A 130 -7.13 12.12 -10.52
N VAL A 131 -6.37 12.07 -11.61
CA VAL A 131 -6.09 13.23 -12.47
C VAL A 131 -7.13 13.31 -13.58
N TYR A 132 -7.29 12.24 -14.35
CA TYR A 132 -8.13 12.24 -15.56
C TYR A 132 -9.61 11.86 -15.32
N LYS A 133 -9.96 11.46 -14.09
CA LYS A 133 -11.33 11.10 -13.68
C LYS A 133 -11.94 9.95 -14.48
N GLU A 134 -11.09 9.09 -15.02
CA GLU A 134 -11.51 7.91 -15.76
C GLU A 134 -12.11 6.85 -14.84
N ASN A 135 -13.08 6.10 -15.38
CA ASN A 135 -13.69 4.99 -14.65
C ASN A 135 -12.85 3.71 -14.81
N VAL A 136 -11.76 3.61 -14.05
CA VAL A 136 -10.86 2.45 -14.03
C VAL A 136 -10.69 1.90 -12.62
N VAL A 137 -10.42 0.59 -12.52
CA VAL A 137 -9.94 -0.01 -11.27
C VAL A 137 -8.47 0.37 -11.09
N TYR A 138 -8.16 1.01 -9.96
CA TYR A 138 -6.86 1.66 -9.76
C TYR A 138 -6.13 1.24 -8.49
N SER A 139 -6.78 0.50 -7.60
CA SER A 139 -6.19 -0.03 -6.37
C SER A 139 -6.64 -1.48 -6.20
N GLY A 140 -5.78 -2.29 -5.57
CA GLY A 140 -6.19 -3.55 -4.97
C GLY A 140 -6.89 -3.31 -3.62
N PRO A 141 -7.29 -4.39 -2.93
CA PRO A 141 -8.02 -4.29 -1.69
C PRO A 141 -7.25 -3.50 -0.61
N LEU A 142 -7.94 -2.57 0.06
CA LEU A 142 -7.41 -1.85 1.21
C LEU A 142 -8.24 -2.17 2.44
N TYR A 143 -7.58 -2.57 3.54
CA TYR A 143 -8.25 -2.83 4.81
C TYR A 143 -9.08 -1.62 5.25
N HIS A 144 -10.35 -1.87 5.58
CA HIS A 144 -11.28 -0.87 6.08
C HIS A 144 -11.56 -1.07 7.57
N HIS A 145 -12.11 -2.21 7.94
CA HIS A 145 -12.44 -2.55 9.32
C HIS A 145 -12.50 -4.06 9.53
N LYS A 146 -12.61 -4.44 10.80
CA LYS A 146 -12.79 -5.83 11.23
C LYS A 146 -14.01 -5.98 12.11
N GLU A 147 -14.59 -7.16 12.10
CA GLU A 147 -15.58 -7.64 13.07
C GLU A 147 -15.06 -8.93 13.69
N THR A 148 -15.13 -9.05 15.02
CA THR A 148 -14.81 -10.30 15.71
C THR A 148 -16.09 -11.09 15.89
N ASP A 149 -16.11 -12.32 15.39
CA ASP A 149 -17.21 -13.28 15.53
C ASP A 149 -16.65 -14.56 16.15
N ASN A 150 -16.98 -14.79 17.43
CA ASN A 150 -16.46 -15.91 18.22
C ASN A 150 -14.91 -16.00 18.17
N ASP A 151 -14.39 -17.08 17.59
CA ASP A 151 -12.97 -17.39 17.45
C ASP A 151 -12.37 -16.91 16.12
N LYS A 152 -13.10 -16.09 15.36
CA LYS A 152 -12.69 -15.59 14.05
C LYS A 152 -12.74 -14.07 13.97
N ILE A 153 -11.90 -13.52 13.08
CA ILE A 153 -11.96 -12.12 12.68
C ILE A 153 -12.36 -12.06 11.21
N LYS A 154 -13.44 -11.34 10.93
CA LYS A 154 -13.90 -11.00 9.59
C LYS A 154 -13.36 -9.65 9.18
N LEU A 155 -12.67 -9.62 8.04
CA LEU A 155 -12.02 -8.44 7.50
C LEU A 155 -12.78 -7.90 6.29
N TYR A 156 -12.96 -6.60 6.27
CA TYR A 156 -13.64 -5.87 5.19
C TYR A 156 -12.67 -4.94 4.49
N PHE A 157 -12.85 -4.81 3.18
CA PHE A 157 -11.95 -4.06 2.32
C PHE A 157 -12.70 -3.04 1.47
N THR A 158 -12.08 -1.89 1.23
CA THR A 158 -12.40 -1.05 0.06
C THR A 158 -11.60 -1.53 -1.14
N HIS A 159 -12.00 -1.17 -2.37
CA HIS A 159 -11.29 -1.58 -3.60
C HIS A 159 -11.27 -3.10 -3.83
N GLY A 160 -12.28 -3.79 -3.28
CA GLY A 160 -12.58 -5.20 -3.47
C GLY A 160 -13.92 -5.44 -4.17
N GLU A 161 -14.51 -4.43 -4.81
CA GLU A 161 -15.86 -4.48 -5.39
C GLU A 161 -15.96 -5.43 -6.58
N SER A 162 -14.84 -5.63 -7.30
CA SER A 162 -14.74 -6.66 -8.34
C SER A 162 -14.67 -8.08 -7.78
N GLY A 163 -14.49 -8.24 -6.47
CA GLY A 163 -14.30 -9.50 -5.78
C GLY A 163 -12.86 -9.72 -5.34
N LEU A 164 -12.67 -10.62 -4.38
CA LEU A 164 -11.36 -11.01 -3.84
C LEU A 164 -10.92 -12.36 -4.40
N LYS A 165 -9.61 -12.54 -4.60
CA LYS A 165 -9.01 -13.83 -4.96
C LYS A 165 -7.68 -14.06 -4.25
N ALA A 166 -7.36 -15.32 -4.02
CA ALA A 166 -6.00 -15.75 -3.73
C ALA A 166 -5.25 -15.97 -5.04
N LYS A 167 -4.02 -15.46 -5.13
CA LYS A 167 -3.05 -15.88 -6.16
C LYS A 167 -2.46 -17.21 -5.71
N GLY A 168 -3.11 -18.31 -6.07
CA GLY A 168 -2.80 -19.67 -5.63
C GLY A 168 -4.04 -20.40 -5.11
N SER A 169 -3.84 -21.51 -4.39
CA SER A 169 -4.94 -22.35 -3.91
C SER A 169 -5.59 -21.88 -2.61
N SER A 170 -4.85 -21.17 -1.75
CA SER A 170 -5.32 -20.70 -0.44
C SER A 170 -4.66 -19.37 -0.09
N LEU A 171 -5.30 -18.57 0.77
CA LEU A 171 -4.70 -17.34 1.28
C LEU A 171 -3.51 -17.65 2.20
N ARG A 172 -2.52 -16.76 2.18
CA ARG A 172 -1.27 -16.85 2.93
C ARG A 172 -0.84 -15.49 3.49
N ALA A 173 0.20 -15.50 4.30
CA ALA A 173 0.79 -14.31 4.94
C ALA A 173 -0.16 -13.55 5.88
N PHE A 174 -1.10 -14.27 6.51
CA PHE A 174 -1.90 -13.75 7.62
C PHE A 174 -1.31 -14.21 8.95
N THR A 175 -1.24 -13.29 9.90
CA THR A 175 -0.98 -13.60 11.31
C THR A 175 -2.06 -13.03 12.20
N ILE A 176 -2.35 -13.70 13.30
CA ILE A 176 -3.42 -13.35 14.22
C ILE A 176 -2.89 -13.46 15.65
N CYS A 177 -3.37 -12.60 16.55
CA CYS A 177 -3.08 -12.68 17.98
C CYS A 177 -4.36 -12.58 18.82
N GLY A 178 -4.31 -13.17 20.01
CA GLY A 178 -5.35 -12.99 21.02
C GLY A 178 -5.06 -11.84 21.97
N GLU A 179 -5.67 -11.88 23.16
CA GLU A 179 -5.47 -10.88 24.23
C GLU A 179 -4.01 -10.77 24.71
N ASP A 180 -3.18 -11.79 24.46
CA ASP A 180 -1.75 -11.79 24.83
C ASP A 180 -0.85 -11.01 23.86
N GLY A 181 -1.40 -10.56 22.72
CA GLY A 181 -0.68 -9.80 21.69
C GLY A 181 0.38 -10.62 20.94
N LYS A 182 0.45 -11.94 21.13
CA LYS A 182 1.45 -12.80 20.47
C LYS A 182 0.91 -13.27 19.12
N TYR A 183 1.51 -12.77 18.05
CA TYR A 183 1.14 -13.14 16.69
C TYR A 183 1.60 -14.56 16.35
N THR A 184 0.69 -15.35 15.81
CA THR A 184 0.95 -16.66 15.20
C THR A 184 0.41 -16.69 13.77
N GLU A 185 0.83 -17.67 12.98
CA GLU A 185 0.27 -17.90 11.65
C GLU A 185 -1.24 -18.17 11.73
N ALA A 186 -1.99 -17.60 10.79
CA ALA A 186 -3.43 -17.69 10.74
C ALA A 186 -3.91 -18.42 9.48
N GLU A 187 -4.99 -19.17 9.62
CA GLU A 187 -5.76 -19.65 8.49
C GLU A 187 -6.67 -18.52 8.00
N ALA A 188 -6.71 -18.30 6.68
CA ALA A 188 -7.53 -17.27 6.07
C ALA A 188 -8.32 -17.82 4.88
N THR A 189 -9.58 -17.43 4.76
CA THR A 189 -10.47 -17.84 3.67
C THR A 189 -11.27 -16.64 3.15
N ILE A 190 -11.61 -16.66 1.86
CA ILE A 190 -12.43 -15.62 1.23
C ILE A 190 -13.89 -16.05 1.32
N GLU A 191 -14.73 -15.20 1.91
CA GLU A 191 -16.19 -15.36 1.94
C GLU A 191 -16.84 -14.10 1.35
N GLY A 192 -17.34 -14.21 0.11
CA GLY A 192 -17.83 -13.05 -0.64
C GLY A 192 -16.73 -12.01 -0.85
N ASN A 193 -16.96 -10.78 -0.38
CA ASN A 193 -15.98 -9.68 -0.42
C ASN A 193 -15.25 -9.47 0.91
N THR A 194 -15.21 -10.52 1.75
CA THR A 194 -14.56 -10.48 3.06
C THR A 194 -13.53 -11.58 3.20
N VAL A 195 -12.60 -11.40 4.13
CA VAL A 195 -11.64 -12.44 4.52
C VAL A 195 -11.90 -12.85 5.95
N ILE A 196 -12.13 -14.13 6.18
CA ILE A 196 -12.29 -14.72 7.51
C ILE A 196 -10.95 -15.28 7.95
N VAL A 197 -10.49 -14.88 9.12
CA VAL A 197 -9.18 -15.23 9.68
C VAL A 197 -9.36 -15.89 11.04
N SER A 198 -8.69 -17.03 11.25
CA SER A 198 -8.72 -17.78 12.51
C SER A 198 -7.33 -18.32 12.85
N GLY A 199 -7.03 -18.48 14.14
CA GLY A 199 -5.75 -18.98 14.63
C GLY A 199 -5.92 -20.26 15.46
N LYS A 200 -5.03 -21.24 15.25
CA LYS A 200 -5.05 -22.48 16.03
C LYS A 200 -4.83 -22.18 17.51
N GLY A 201 -5.83 -22.51 18.33
CA GLY A 201 -5.81 -22.30 19.78
C GLY A 201 -6.12 -20.87 20.24
N ILE A 202 -6.52 -19.97 19.33
CA ILE A 202 -6.91 -18.59 19.66
C ILE A 202 -8.44 -18.53 19.71
N THR A 203 -9.00 -18.52 20.92
CA THR A 203 -10.47 -18.47 21.14
C THR A 203 -11.04 -17.06 21.27
N LYS A 204 -10.17 -16.07 21.48
CA LYS A 204 -10.51 -14.65 21.59
C LYS A 204 -9.55 -13.82 20.75
N PRO A 205 -9.71 -13.82 19.42
CA PRO A 205 -8.80 -13.09 18.55
C PRO A 205 -9.01 -11.58 18.68
N VAL A 206 -7.92 -10.83 18.72
CA VAL A 206 -7.92 -9.37 18.89
C VAL A 206 -7.44 -8.68 17.63
N ASN A 207 -6.28 -9.06 17.06
CA ASN A 207 -5.72 -8.39 15.89
C ASN A 207 -5.28 -9.37 14.81
N VAL A 208 -5.37 -8.91 13.57
CA VAL A 208 -4.80 -9.56 12.38
C VAL A 208 -3.76 -8.64 11.74
N ARG A 209 -2.76 -9.25 11.13
CA ARG A 209 -1.82 -8.62 10.21
C ARG A 209 -1.80 -9.39 8.90
N TYR A 210 -1.63 -8.68 7.78
CA TYR A 210 -1.44 -9.27 6.46
C TYR A 210 -0.17 -8.72 5.83
N ALA A 211 0.66 -9.61 5.27
CA ALA A 211 1.91 -9.25 4.60
C ALA A 211 2.87 -8.40 5.47
N TRP A 212 2.84 -8.61 6.78
CA TRP A 212 3.59 -7.84 7.78
C TRP A 212 5.01 -8.39 7.99
N SER A 213 5.85 -8.25 6.96
CA SER A 213 7.27 -8.61 6.98
C SER A 213 8.03 -7.76 5.96
N ASP A 214 9.36 -7.73 6.04
CA ASP A 214 10.21 -6.96 5.12
C ASP A 214 10.09 -7.46 3.66
N ASN A 215 9.90 -8.76 3.47
CA ASN A 215 9.65 -9.39 2.17
C ASN A 215 8.49 -10.38 2.26
N PRO A 216 7.23 -9.97 2.08
CA PRO A 216 6.08 -10.86 2.23
C PRO A 216 5.88 -11.72 0.97
N GLU A 217 6.86 -12.57 0.63
CA GLU A 217 6.88 -13.38 -0.61
C GLU A 217 5.63 -14.25 -0.79
N GLU A 218 5.07 -14.76 0.31
CA GLU A 218 3.87 -15.59 0.27
C GLU A 218 2.55 -14.79 0.22
N ALA A 219 2.58 -13.45 0.31
CA ALA A 219 1.37 -12.64 0.31
C ALA A 219 0.66 -12.70 -1.04
N ASN A 220 -0.62 -13.09 -1.00
CA ASN A 220 -1.34 -13.49 -2.20
C ASN A 220 -2.82 -13.08 -2.27
N LEU A 221 -3.28 -12.12 -1.47
CA LEU A 221 -4.61 -11.52 -1.60
C LEU A 221 -4.62 -10.44 -2.70
N TYR A 222 -5.52 -10.59 -3.68
CA TYR A 222 -5.71 -9.68 -4.80
C TYR A 222 -7.20 -9.42 -5.02
N ASN A 223 -7.54 -8.36 -5.75
CA ASN A 223 -8.87 -8.27 -6.37
C ASN A 223 -8.93 -9.03 -7.71
N LEU A 224 -10.12 -9.16 -8.31
CA LEU A 224 -10.26 -9.89 -9.57
C LEU A 224 -9.49 -9.23 -10.73
N ASP A 225 -9.26 -7.91 -10.68
CA ASP A 225 -8.48 -7.13 -11.66
C ASP A 225 -6.97 -7.39 -11.59
N GLY A 226 -6.50 -8.15 -10.59
CA GLY A 226 -5.10 -8.53 -10.47
C GLY A 226 -4.23 -7.48 -9.77
N LEU A 227 -4.83 -6.58 -8.99
CA LEU A 227 -4.11 -5.65 -8.12
C LEU A 227 -3.98 -6.24 -6.69
N PRO A 228 -2.77 -6.19 -6.09
CA PRO A 228 -2.52 -6.78 -4.77
C PRO A 228 -3.18 -5.95 -3.66
N ALA A 229 -3.64 -6.64 -2.62
CA ALA A 229 -4.07 -5.99 -1.39
C ALA A 229 -2.87 -5.34 -0.69
N ALA A 230 -3.04 -4.11 -0.18
CA ALA A 230 -1.98 -3.46 0.58
C ALA A 230 -1.72 -4.21 1.91
N PRO A 231 -0.45 -4.38 2.33
CA PRO A 231 -0.14 -4.86 3.69
C PRO A 231 -0.79 -3.98 4.75
N PHE A 232 -1.25 -4.58 5.86
CA PHE A 232 -1.92 -3.86 6.94
C PHE A 232 -1.77 -4.54 8.31
N SER A 233 -2.01 -3.77 9.37
CA SER A 233 -2.28 -4.24 10.73
C SER A 233 -3.65 -3.71 11.16
N THR A 234 -4.40 -4.52 11.91
CA THR A 234 -5.70 -4.09 12.50
C THR A 234 -5.56 -3.47 13.89
N GLU A 235 -4.33 -3.29 14.37
CA GLU A 235 -4.04 -2.60 15.63
C GLU A 235 -4.51 -1.15 15.56
N THR A 236 -5.26 -0.72 16.58
CA THR A 236 -5.75 0.65 16.76
C THR A 236 -4.81 1.46 17.63
#